data_AF-M0N9S1-F1
#
_entry.id   AF-M0N9S1-F1
#
_cell.length_a   1.000
_cell.length_b   1.000
_cell.length_c   1.000
_cell.angle_alpha   90.00
_cell.angle_beta   90.00
_cell.angle_gamma   90.00
#
_symmetry.space_group_name_H-M   'P 1'
#
loop_
_entity.id
_entity.type
_entity.pdbx_description
1 polymer ?
#
loop_
_entity_poly.entity_id
_entity_poly.type
_entity_poly.pdbx_seq_one_letter_code
_entity_poly.pdbx_strand_id
1 'polypeptide(L)'
;MSGHCRFDVIEHLPEAELDTAINEAQIADEARFVRRLRFVKNPYAGDVPEEAARRVGVSQANSSHWEHAWNDAGVDGFRPSFGGGRHSKLSNEQFPELCEILEEGQPWTPRAIHALIEERYGVTYNRLI
;
A
#
# COMPACT_ATOMS: atom_id res chain seq x y z
N MET A 1 33.15 -8.88 13.33
CA MET A 1 33.20 -8.52 11.90
C MET A 1 31.77 -8.37 11.41
N SER A 2 31.23 -7.15 11.47
CA SER A 2 29.88 -6.89 10.96
C SER A 2 29.97 -6.74 9.46
N GLY A 3 29.52 -7.75 8.72
CA GLY A 3 29.35 -7.65 7.28
C GLY A 3 28.32 -6.58 7.01
N HIS A 4 28.75 -5.41 6.52
CA HIS A 4 27.83 -4.42 5.99
C HIS A 4 27.17 -5.07 4.77
N CYS A 5 25.88 -5.40 4.88
CA CYS A 5 25.08 -5.78 3.73
C CYS A 5 25.20 -4.62 2.74
N ARG A 6 25.77 -4.86 1.56
CA ARG A 6 25.85 -3.83 0.53
C ARG A 6 24.41 -3.54 0.11
N PHE A 7 24.08 -2.25 0.01
CA PHE A 7 22.81 -1.82 -0.53
C PHE A 7 22.93 -1.87 -2.05
N ASP A 8 22.24 -2.81 -2.68
CA ASP A 8 22.28 -2.98 -4.14
C ASP A 8 20.90 -2.57 -4.68
N VAL A 9 20.57 -1.28 -4.53
CA VAL A 9 19.33 -0.73 -5.09
C VAL A 9 19.47 -0.54 -6.59
N ILE A 10 18.52 -1.12 -7.32
CA ILE A 10 18.38 -0.96 -8.77
C ILE A 10 17.87 0.45 -9.04
N GLU A 11 18.55 1.17 -9.92
CA GLU A 11 18.11 2.48 -10.39
C GLU A 11 16.91 2.34 -11.33
N HIS A 12 15.71 2.33 -10.76
CA HIS A 12 14.45 2.36 -11.52
C HIS A 12 14.06 3.77 -11.97
N LEU A 13 14.57 4.79 -11.28
CA LEU A 13 14.39 6.20 -11.62
C LEU A 13 15.73 6.94 -11.51
N PRO A 14 15.99 7.96 -12.36
CA PRO A 14 17.05 8.91 -12.10
C PRO A 14 16.72 9.76 -10.86
N GLU A 15 17.76 10.28 -10.19
CA GLU A 15 17.58 11.04 -8.94
C GLU A 15 16.59 12.22 -9.08
N ALA A 16 16.63 12.93 -10.22
CA ALA A 16 15.72 14.05 -10.48
C ALA A 16 14.24 13.62 -10.57
N GLU A 17 13.96 12.44 -11.14
CA GLU A 17 12.60 11.90 -11.19
C GLU A 17 12.14 11.39 -9.82
N LEU A 18 13.08 10.87 -9.01
CA LEU A 18 12.79 10.50 -7.63
C LEU A 18 12.43 11.73 -6.78
N ASP A 19 13.07 12.87 -7.01
CA ASP A 19 12.71 14.14 -6.38
C ASP A 19 11.33 14.64 -6.81
N THR A 20 11.00 14.53 -8.09
CA THR A 20 9.65 14.81 -8.60
C THR A 20 8.62 13.91 -7.91
N ALA A 21 8.85 12.60 -7.84
CA ALA A 21 7.95 11.66 -7.18
C ALA A 21 7.77 11.96 -5.67
N ILE A 22 8.84 12.38 -4.99
CA ILE A 22 8.77 12.81 -3.58
C ILE A 22 7.88 14.05 -3.45
N ASN A 23 8.05 15.05 -4.32
CA ASN A 23 7.26 16.28 -4.29
C ASN A 23 5.78 16.01 -4.60
N GLU A 24 5.48 15.18 -5.61
CA GLU A 24 4.12 14.77 -5.95
C GLU A 24 3.45 14.01 -4.80
N ALA A 25 4.15 13.07 -4.18
CA ALA A 25 3.64 12.33 -3.01
C ALA A 25 3.43 13.25 -1.79
N GLN A 26 4.23 14.31 -1.63
CA GLN A 26 4.00 15.32 -0.60
C GLN A 26 2.75 16.16 -0.87
N ILE A 27 2.54 16.58 -2.12
CA ILE A 27 1.34 17.33 -2.53
C ILE A 27 0.08 16.48 -2.32
N ALA A 28 0.16 15.18 -2.59
CA ALA A 28 -0.92 14.21 -2.38
C ALA A 28 -1.12 13.76 -0.91
N ASP A 29 -0.36 14.33 0.04
CA ASP A 29 -0.38 13.97 1.47
C ASP A 29 -0.10 12.48 1.76
N GLU A 30 0.70 11.83 0.92
CA GLU A 30 1.05 10.42 1.04
C GLU A 30 2.28 10.21 1.93
N ALA A 31 2.20 10.65 3.20
CA ALA A 31 3.34 10.70 4.11
C ALA A 31 4.14 9.38 4.22
N ARG A 32 3.47 8.22 4.14
CA ARG A 32 4.12 6.91 4.15
C ARG A 32 4.91 6.63 2.88
N PHE A 33 4.39 7.05 1.73
CA PHE A 33 5.06 6.87 0.45
C PHE A 33 6.26 7.83 0.32
N VAL A 34 6.10 9.09 0.73
CA VAL A 34 7.20 10.06 0.84
C VAL A 34 8.36 9.51 1.66
N ARG A 35 8.07 8.91 2.83
CA ARG A 35 9.08 8.30 3.70
C ARG A 35 9.84 7.16 3.02
N ARG A 36 9.12 6.32 2.26
CA ARG A 36 9.71 5.21 1.49
C ARG A 36 10.56 5.71 0.33
N LEU A 37 10.10 6.68 -0.45
CA LEU A 37 10.89 7.26 -1.55
C LEU A 37 12.16 7.93 -1.04
N ARG A 38 12.08 8.65 0.09
CA ARG A 38 13.26 9.20 0.77
C ARG A 38 14.25 8.13 1.20
N PHE A 39 13.79 6.94 1.60
CA PHE A 39 14.67 5.82 1.92
C PHE A 39 15.48 5.40 0.69
N VAL A 40 14.80 5.18 -0.45
CA VAL A 40 15.41 4.80 -1.74
C VAL A 40 16.32 5.88 -2.32
N LYS A 41 16.14 7.15 -1.93
CA LYS A 41 17.02 8.25 -2.35
C LYS A 41 18.40 8.23 -1.68
N ASN A 42 18.51 7.79 -0.42
CA ASN A 42 19.79 7.82 0.32
C ASN A 42 21.00 7.12 -0.34
N PRO A 43 20.87 6.00 -1.08
CA PRO A 43 21.97 5.34 -1.78
C PRO A 43 22.53 6.16 -2.93
N TYR A 44 21.72 6.98 -3.58
CA TYR A 44 22.17 7.94 -4.59
C TYR A 44 23.14 8.96 -3.96
N ALA A 45 22.99 9.22 -2.65
CA ALA A 45 23.92 10.00 -1.85
C ALA A 45 25.08 9.18 -1.22
N GLY A 46 25.19 7.89 -1.53
CA GLY A 46 26.25 6.99 -1.07
C GLY A 46 26.03 6.37 0.31
N ASP A 47 24.83 6.47 0.89
CA ASP A 47 24.54 5.85 2.18
C ASP A 47 24.43 4.32 2.10
N VAL A 48 24.91 3.65 3.15
CA VAL A 48 24.69 2.22 3.38
C VAL A 48 23.26 1.96 3.90
N PRO A 49 22.72 0.72 3.80
CA PRO A 49 21.31 0.44 4.13
C PRO A 49 20.94 0.85 5.55
N GLU A 50 21.86 0.63 6.49
CA GLU A 50 21.68 0.92 7.91
C GLU A 50 21.52 2.43 8.16
N GLU A 51 22.31 3.26 7.48
CA GLU A 51 22.22 4.71 7.60
C GLU A 51 20.97 5.25 6.92
N ALA A 52 20.61 4.72 5.75
CA ALA A 52 19.36 5.03 5.08
C ALA A 52 18.15 4.70 5.97
N ALA A 53 18.15 3.53 6.60
CA ALA A 53 17.10 3.08 7.53
C ALA A 53 16.99 4.00 8.75
N ARG A 54 18.14 4.38 9.33
CA ARG A 54 18.21 5.30 10.48
C ARG A 54 17.67 6.68 10.12
N ARG A 55 18.03 7.23 8.96
CA ARG A 55 17.55 8.55 8.49
C ARG A 55 16.04 8.61 8.35
N VAL A 56 15.42 7.53 7.89
CA VAL A 56 13.96 7.45 7.79
C VAL A 56 13.32 6.85 9.04
N GLY A 57 14.07 6.49 10.07
CA GLY A 57 13.58 6.00 11.36
C GLY A 57 12.91 4.61 11.33
N VAL A 58 13.37 3.69 10.48
CA VAL A 58 12.88 2.30 10.42
C VAL A 58 13.94 1.30 10.87
N SER A 59 13.50 0.09 11.24
CA SER A 59 14.42 -1.02 11.53
C SER A 59 15.08 -1.55 10.26
N GLN A 60 16.24 -2.20 10.43
CA GLN A 60 16.98 -2.84 9.34
C GLN A 60 16.11 -3.85 8.56
N ALA A 61 15.30 -4.64 9.26
CA ALA A 61 14.40 -5.62 8.63
C ALA A 61 13.35 -4.94 7.72
N ASN A 62 12.81 -3.78 8.14
CA ASN A 62 11.86 -3.03 7.32
C ASN A 62 12.54 -2.40 6.11
N SER A 63 13.74 -1.86 6.27
CA SER A 63 14.50 -1.30 5.15
C SER A 63 14.87 -2.37 4.11
N SER A 64 15.21 -3.60 4.53
CA SER A 64 15.48 -4.69 3.59
C SER A 64 14.23 -5.09 2.80
N HIS A 65 13.05 -5.15 3.43
CA HIS A 65 11.81 -5.36 2.69
C HIS A 65 11.51 -4.23 1.69
N TRP A 66 11.86 -2.99 2.05
CA TRP A 66 11.67 -1.84 1.16
C TRP A 66 12.63 -1.91 -0.04
N GLU A 67 13.90 -2.25 0.20
CA GLU A 67 14.87 -2.50 -0.87
C GLU A 67 14.39 -3.57 -1.84
N HIS A 68 13.93 -4.73 -1.36
CA HIS A 68 13.38 -5.78 -2.21
C HIS A 68 12.15 -5.31 -2.99
N ALA A 69 11.19 -4.65 -2.34
CA ALA A 69 10.00 -4.16 -3.02
C ALA A 69 10.31 -3.14 -4.12
N TRP A 70 11.28 -2.25 -3.88
CA TRP A 70 11.77 -1.33 -4.90
C TRP A 70 12.47 -2.08 -6.03
N ASN A 71 13.41 -2.97 -5.72
CA ASN A 71 14.17 -3.71 -6.71
C ASN A 71 13.28 -4.59 -7.61
N ASP A 72 12.24 -5.22 -7.04
CA ASP A 72 11.37 -6.14 -7.75
C ASP A 72 10.34 -5.44 -8.64
N ALA A 73 9.85 -4.26 -8.24
CA ALA A 73 8.64 -3.68 -8.83
C ALA A 73 8.67 -2.15 -9.03
N GLY A 74 9.82 -1.51 -8.81
CA GLY A 74 10.00 -0.06 -8.99
C GLY A 74 9.02 0.77 -8.17
N VAL A 75 8.67 1.96 -8.67
CA VAL A 75 7.78 2.91 -8.00
C VAL A 75 6.41 2.32 -7.64
N ASP A 76 5.79 1.61 -8.59
CA ASP A 76 4.40 1.14 -8.46
C ASP A 76 4.25 0.07 -7.38
N GLY A 77 5.16 -0.93 -7.36
CA GLY A 77 5.14 -1.95 -6.30
C GLY A 77 5.70 -1.46 -4.96
N PHE A 78 6.36 -0.30 -4.96
CA PHE A 78 6.92 0.29 -3.75
C PHE A 78 5.91 1.17 -2.98
N ARG A 79 4.84 1.60 -3.65
CA ARG A 79 3.72 2.30 -3.03
C ARG A 79 3.11 1.45 -1.90
N PRO A 80 2.85 2.01 -0.70
CA PRO A 80 2.21 1.26 0.37
C PRO A 80 0.86 0.68 -0.08
N SER A 81 0.64 -0.61 0.13
CA SER A 81 -0.70 -1.17 -0.01
C SER A 81 -1.56 -0.72 1.18
N PHE A 82 -2.56 0.11 0.89
CA PHE A 82 -3.52 0.58 1.91
C PHE A 82 -4.61 -0.45 2.23
N GLY A 83 -4.55 -1.64 1.61
CA GLY A 83 -5.41 -2.80 1.90
C GLY A 83 -5.04 -3.48 3.23
N GLY A 84 -4.94 -2.72 4.31
CA GLY A 84 -4.68 -3.22 5.66
C GLY A 84 -5.97 -3.72 6.31
N GLY A 85 -6.55 -4.79 5.77
CA GLY A 85 -7.77 -5.40 6.27
C GLY A 85 -8.05 -6.71 5.54
N ARG A 86 -8.92 -7.55 6.11
CA ARG A 86 -9.45 -8.69 5.36
C ARG A 86 -10.10 -8.15 4.09
N HIS A 87 -9.70 -8.65 2.92
CA HIS A 87 -10.33 -8.29 1.66
C HIS A 87 -11.85 -8.34 1.80
N SER A 88 -12.54 -7.31 1.28
CA SER A 88 -14.00 -7.30 1.20
C SER A 88 -14.47 -8.60 0.55
N LYS A 89 -15.54 -9.18 1.07
CA LYS A 89 -16.16 -10.36 0.44
C LYS A 89 -16.86 -9.99 -0.88
N LEU A 90 -17.24 -8.72 -1.03
CA LEU A 90 -17.76 -8.16 -2.27
C LEU A 90 -16.62 -7.57 -3.10
N SER A 91 -16.66 -7.81 -4.41
CA SER A 91 -15.74 -7.22 -5.37
C SER A 91 -15.94 -5.71 -5.52
N ASN A 92 -15.01 -5.04 -6.22
CA ASN A 92 -15.10 -3.62 -6.56
C ASN A 92 -16.31 -3.28 -7.46
N GLU A 93 -16.88 -4.27 -8.14
CA GLU A 93 -18.07 -4.10 -9.00
C GLU A 93 -19.36 -4.40 -8.23
N GLN A 94 -19.34 -5.42 -7.37
CA GLN A 94 -20.50 -5.86 -6.58
C GLN A 94 -20.91 -4.83 -5.51
N PHE A 95 -19.93 -4.10 -4.95
CA PHE A 95 -20.21 -3.15 -3.88
C PHE A 95 -20.98 -1.91 -4.37
N PRO A 96 -20.56 -1.21 -5.44
CA PRO A 96 -21.36 -0.14 -6.05
C PRO A 96 -22.75 -0.59 -6.49
N GLU A 97 -22.86 -1.76 -7.12
CA GLU A 97 -24.14 -2.33 -7.55
C GLU A 97 -25.09 -2.56 -6.36
N LEU A 98 -24.56 -3.08 -5.24
CA LEU A 98 -25.34 -3.22 -4.01
C LEU A 98 -25.84 -1.86 -3.50
N CYS A 99 -25.02 -0.80 -3.56
CA CYS A 99 -25.43 0.55 -3.14
C CYS A 99 -26.61 1.06 -3.97
N GLU A 100 -26.57 0.92 -5.29
CA GLU A 100 -27.67 1.32 -6.18
C GLU A 100 -29.00 0.62 -5.81
N ILE A 101 -28.95 -0.71 -5.61
CA ILE A 101 -30.15 -1.49 -5.22
C ILE A 101 -30.69 -1.03 -3.85
N LEU A 102 -29.79 -0.73 -2.91
CA LEU A 102 -30.18 -0.31 -1.56
C LEU A 102 -30.77 1.10 -1.53
N GLU A 103 -30.35 1.98 -2.44
CA GLU A 103 -30.89 3.32 -2.62
C GLU A 103 -32.28 3.29 -3.26
N GLU A 104 -32.47 2.49 -4.31
CA GLU A 104 -33.76 2.37 -5.03
C GLU A 104 -34.84 1.65 -4.20
N GLY A 105 -34.45 0.64 -3.42
CA GLY A 105 -35.39 -0.27 -2.73
C GLY A 105 -35.73 0.08 -1.27
N GLN A 106 -35.42 1.29 -0.80
CA GLN A 106 -35.67 1.70 0.59
C GLN A 106 -37.15 1.49 0.99
N PRO A 107 -37.44 1.05 2.24
CA PRO A 107 -36.52 0.79 3.34
C PRO A 107 -36.04 -0.68 3.40
N TRP A 108 -34.78 -0.88 3.81
CA TRP A 108 -34.20 -2.20 4.00
C TRP A 108 -33.98 -2.54 5.47
N THR A 109 -34.19 -3.80 5.85
CA THR A 109 -33.75 -4.33 7.14
C THR A 109 -32.39 -5.01 7.00
N PRO A 110 -31.53 -5.05 8.04
CA PRO A 110 -30.25 -5.76 7.96
C PRO A 110 -30.41 -7.22 7.49
N ARG A 111 -31.50 -7.89 7.90
CA ARG A 111 -31.80 -9.28 7.49
C ARG A 111 -32.10 -9.40 6.00
N ALA A 112 -32.83 -8.43 5.44
CA ALA A 112 -33.11 -8.39 4.00
C ALA A 112 -31.84 -8.07 3.18
N ILE A 113 -30.97 -7.20 3.69
CA ILE A 113 -29.66 -6.91 3.07
C ILE A 113 -28.80 -8.17 3.04
N HIS A 114 -28.73 -8.93 4.13
CA HIS A 114 -27.99 -10.19 4.16
C HIS A 114 -28.53 -11.21 3.16
N ALA A 115 -29.86 -11.39 3.09
CA ALA A 115 -30.48 -12.30 2.13
C ALA A 115 -30.19 -11.88 0.69
N LEU A 116 -30.27 -10.58 0.39
CA LEU A 116 -29.93 -10.02 -0.93
C LEU A 116 -28.48 -10.30 -1.31
N ILE A 117 -27.54 -10.08 -0.40
CA ILE A 117 -26.10 -10.31 -0.65
C ILE A 117 -25.82 -11.80 -0.86
N GLU A 118 -26.46 -12.68 -0.08
CA GLU A 118 -26.32 -14.13 -0.22
C GLU A 118 -26.91 -14.62 -1.55
N GLU A 119 -28.12 -14.17 -1.90
CA GLU A 119 -28.82 -14.55 -3.13
C GLU A 119 -28.10 -14.05 -4.39
N ARG A 120 -27.64 -12.79 -4.39
CA ARG A 120 -27.06 -12.17 -5.59
C ARG A 120 -25.57 -12.49 -5.76
N TYR A 121 -24.80 -12.52 -4.67
CA TYR A 121 -23.35 -12.61 -4.73
C TYR A 121 -22.79 -13.93 -4.15
N GLY A 122 -23.63 -14.78 -3.56
CA GLY A 122 -23.18 -16.01 -2.89
C GLY A 122 -22.31 -15.74 -1.66
N VAL A 123 -22.36 -14.52 -1.14
CA VAL A 123 -21.51 -14.06 -0.04
C VAL A 123 -22.29 -14.12 1.27
N THR A 124 -21.77 -14.89 2.22
CA THR A 124 -22.32 -14.93 3.58
C THR A 124 -21.45 -14.12 4.53
N TYR A 125 -22.08 -13.33 5.40
CA TYR A 125 -21.38 -12.66 6.50
C TYR A 125 -21.75 -13.38 7.80
N ASN A 126 -20.76 -13.94 8.48
CA ASN A 126 -20.97 -14.47 9.82
C ASN A 126 -21.26 -13.28 10.74
N ARG A 127 -22.38 -13.33 11.44
CA ARG A 127 -22.66 -12.40 12.53
C ARG A 127 -21.57 -12.63 13.58
N LEU A 128 -20.66 -11.69 13.73
CA LEU A 128 -19.83 -11.63 14.93
C LEU A 128 -20.82 -11.39 16.07
N ILE A 129 -20.95 -12.40 16.93
CA ILE A 129 -21.72 -12.37 18.17
C ILE A 129 -20.92 -11.58 19.19
#